data_AF-A0A8D1ET01-F1
#
_entry.id   AF-A0A8D1ET01-F1
#
_cell.length_a   1.000
_cell.length_b   1.000
_cell.length_c   1.000
_cell.angle_alpha   90.00
_cell.angle_beta   90.00
_cell.angle_gamma   90.00
#
_symmetry.space_group_name_H-M   'P 1'
#
loop_
_entity.id
_entity.type
_entity.pdbx_description
1 polymer ?
#
loop_
_entity_poly.entity_id
_entity_poly.type
_entity_poly.pdbx_seq_one_letter_code
_entity_poly.pdbx_strand_id
1 'polypeptide(L)'
;MTPLALSPPRSTPEPDLSSIPQDAATIPSLAAPQALTVCLYINKQANAGPYLERRKVQQLPEHFGPERPSAVLQQAVQACIDCAHQQKLVFSLVKQGYGGEMVSVSASFDGKQHLRSLPVVNSMGYVLRFLAKLCRSLLCDDLFSHQPFPRGTGTPKDTPETQEGRIESGD
;
A
#
# COMPACT_ATOMS: atom_id res chain seq x y z
N MET A 1 -25.96 -55.87 38.93
CA MET A 1 -25.46 -54.61 38.32
C MET A 1 -24.24 -54.95 37.49
N THR A 2 -24.30 -54.71 36.19
CA THR A 2 -23.23 -54.83 35.16
C THR A 2 -22.14 -53.74 35.35
N PRO A 3 -20.97 -53.73 34.66
CA PRO A 3 -20.64 -54.49 33.43
C PRO A 3 -19.27 -55.21 33.37
N LEU A 4 -19.21 -56.16 32.43
CA LEU A 4 -18.02 -56.81 31.89
C LEU A 4 -17.16 -55.83 31.08
N ALA A 5 -15.85 -55.99 31.20
CA ALA A 5 -14.83 -55.24 30.47
C ALA A 5 -14.33 -56.01 29.23
N LEU A 6 -14.15 -55.23 28.16
CA LEU A 6 -13.16 -55.33 27.08
C LEU A 6 -13.37 -56.38 25.96
N SER A 7 -13.59 -55.79 24.78
CA SER A 7 -13.76 -56.34 23.45
C SER A 7 -12.46 -56.89 22.81
N PRO A 8 -12.56 -57.64 21.68
CA PRO A 8 -11.52 -58.51 21.13
C PRO A 8 -10.83 -57.89 19.86
N PRO A 9 -10.24 -58.66 18.93
CA PRO A 9 -8.80 -58.95 18.87
C PRO A 9 -8.11 -58.52 17.56
N ARG A 10 -6.76 -58.58 17.58
CA ARG A 10 -5.84 -59.09 16.53
C ARG A 10 -5.85 -58.47 15.11
N SER A 11 -4.67 -57.93 14.79
CA SER A 11 -3.94 -57.91 13.50
C SER A 11 -4.50 -57.10 12.33
N THR A 12 -3.83 -55.97 12.07
CA THR A 12 -3.68 -55.39 10.74
C THR A 12 -2.22 -55.55 10.29
N PRO A 13 -1.95 -56.00 9.05
CA PRO A 13 -0.60 -56.11 8.51
C PRO A 13 -0.04 -54.72 8.15
N GLU A 14 1.27 -54.56 8.29
CA GLU A 14 2.01 -53.37 7.85
C GLU A 14 1.91 -53.22 6.31
N PRO A 15 1.66 -52.01 5.78
CA PRO A 15 1.76 -51.78 4.35
C PRO A 15 3.24 -51.60 3.97
N ASP A 16 3.65 -52.44 3.03
CA ASP A 16 4.96 -52.46 2.38
C ASP A 16 5.34 -51.08 1.83
N LEU A 17 6.49 -50.56 2.27
CA LEU A 17 7.12 -49.35 1.74
C LEU A 17 7.80 -49.67 0.40
N SER A 18 7.03 -49.95 -0.65
CA SER A 18 7.59 -50.05 -2.00
C SER A 18 6.56 -49.84 -3.10
N SER A 19 6.35 -48.58 -3.48
CA SER A 19 6.17 -48.16 -4.88
C SER A 19 5.94 -46.66 -4.93
N ILE A 20 6.91 -45.94 -5.48
CA ILE A 20 6.74 -44.57 -5.95
C ILE A 20 6.04 -44.68 -7.31
N PRO A 21 4.77 -44.24 -7.47
CA PRO A 21 4.29 -43.90 -8.79
C PRO A 21 4.87 -42.52 -9.15
N GLN A 22 5.85 -42.50 -10.06
CA GLN A 22 6.12 -41.30 -10.85
C GLN A 22 4.97 -41.17 -11.85
N ASP A 23 3.85 -40.60 -11.43
CA ASP A 23 2.83 -40.17 -12.38
C ASP A 23 2.43 -38.72 -12.12
N ALA A 24 2.39 -38.00 -13.23
CA ALA A 24 2.35 -36.56 -13.32
C ALA A 24 0.96 -36.03 -12.98
N ALA A 25 0.63 -35.93 -11.70
CA ALA A 25 -0.39 -34.99 -11.24
C ALA A 25 0.30 -33.66 -10.99
N THR A 26 0.41 -32.82 -12.02
CA THR A 26 0.52 -31.38 -11.85
C THR A 26 -0.63 -30.95 -10.96
N ILE A 27 -0.39 -30.84 -9.66
CA ILE A 27 -1.26 -30.08 -8.79
C ILE A 27 -1.32 -28.71 -9.47
N PRO A 28 -2.47 -28.24 -9.99
CA PRO A 28 -2.57 -26.84 -10.32
C PRO A 28 -2.35 -26.17 -8.98
N SER A 29 -1.17 -25.55 -8.81
CA SER A 29 -0.84 -24.65 -7.72
C SER A 29 -2.14 -23.97 -7.34
N LEU A 30 -2.71 -24.39 -6.20
CA LEU A 30 -3.99 -23.90 -5.74
C LEU A 30 -3.76 -22.41 -5.61
N ALA A 31 -4.22 -21.65 -6.61
CA ALA A 31 -3.86 -20.26 -6.79
C ALA A 31 -4.06 -19.59 -5.44
N ALA A 32 -2.95 -19.13 -4.85
CA ALA A 32 -3.00 -18.44 -3.56
C ALA A 32 -4.16 -17.45 -3.65
N PRO A 33 -5.07 -17.39 -2.66
CA PRO A 33 -6.26 -16.55 -2.74
C PRO A 33 -5.82 -15.18 -3.23
N GLN A 34 -6.33 -14.75 -4.39
CA GLN A 34 -5.92 -13.51 -5.03
C GLN A 34 -6.30 -12.38 -4.08
N ALA A 35 -5.36 -12.02 -3.20
CA ALA A 35 -5.56 -10.98 -2.23
C ALA A 35 -5.82 -9.70 -3.03
N LEU A 36 -6.88 -8.98 -2.68
CA LEU A 36 -7.17 -7.69 -3.30
C LEU A 36 -5.91 -6.81 -3.19
N THR A 37 -5.29 -6.53 -4.33
CA THR A 37 -4.14 -5.62 -4.43
C THR A 37 -4.62 -4.26 -4.89
N VAL A 38 -3.99 -3.21 -4.36
CA VAL A 38 -4.30 -1.82 -4.66
C VAL A 38 -3.03 -1.03 -4.87
N CYS A 39 -3.12 0.06 -5.64
CA CYS A 39 -2.07 1.06 -5.79
C CYS A 39 -2.54 2.39 -5.20
N LEU A 40 -1.64 3.09 -4.52
CA LEU A 40 -1.86 4.44 -4.01
C LEU A 40 -0.77 5.35 -4.57
N TYR A 41 -1.17 6.34 -5.37
CA TYR A 41 -0.29 7.28 -6.02
C TYR A 41 -0.01 8.48 -5.13
N ILE A 42 1.20 9.03 -5.26
CA ILE A 42 1.71 10.12 -4.42
C ILE A 42 1.87 11.37 -5.28
N ASN A 43 1.22 12.46 -4.87
CA ASN A 43 1.37 13.76 -5.51
C ASN A 43 2.59 14.48 -4.95
N LYS A 44 3.74 14.31 -5.60
CA LYS A 44 4.98 15.00 -5.20
C LYS A 44 4.91 16.53 -5.31
N GLN A 45 3.93 17.05 -6.03
CA GLN A 45 3.72 18.48 -6.21
C GLN A 45 2.76 19.08 -5.16
N ALA A 46 2.09 18.24 -4.37
CA ALA A 46 1.16 18.66 -3.34
C ALA A 46 1.80 19.62 -2.34
N ASN A 47 0.95 20.38 -1.65
CA ASN A 47 1.38 21.13 -0.49
C ASN A 47 1.80 20.14 0.61
N ALA A 48 3.04 20.26 1.09
CA ALA A 48 3.55 19.41 2.16
C ALA A 48 3.01 19.84 3.54
N GLY A 49 2.36 21.00 3.63
CA GLY A 49 1.93 21.57 4.90
C GLY A 49 3.11 22.00 5.78
N PRO A 50 2.86 22.41 7.03
CA PRO A 50 3.92 22.84 7.96
C PRO A 50 4.62 21.68 8.66
N TYR A 51 4.09 20.46 8.57
CA TYR A 51 4.60 19.31 9.32
C TYR A 51 5.52 18.41 8.51
N LEU A 52 5.39 18.39 7.18
CA LEU A 52 6.20 17.54 6.30
C LEU A 52 7.26 18.34 5.57
N GLU A 53 8.46 17.77 5.49
CA GLU A 53 9.57 18.29 4.73
C GLU A 53 9.33 18.10 3.22
N ARG A 54 9.10 19.21 2.50
CA ARG A 54 8.89 19.18 1.03
C ARG A 54 9.96 18.39 0.28
N ARG A 55 11.23 18.48 0.70
CA ARG A 55 12.34 17.75 0.08
C ARG A 55 12.19 16.23 0.24
N LYS A 56 11.77 15.77 1.41
CA LYS A 56 11.54 14.34 1.66
C LYS A 56 10.31 13.83 0.90
N VAL A 57 9.23 14.61 0.87
CA VAL A 57 8.03 14.29 0.07
C VAL A 57 8.37 14.13 -1.41
N GLN A 58 9.22 14.98 -1.97
CA GLN A 58 9.67 14.86 -3.36
C GLN A 58 10.53 13.61 -3.63
N GLN A 59 11.20 13.08 -2.60
CA GLN A 59 12.01 11.86 -2.68
C GLN A 59 11.21 10.57 -2.49
N LEU A 60 9.93 10.66 -2.11
CA LEU A 60 9.05 9.48 -2.02
C LEU A 60 8.94 8.76 -3.38
N PRO A 61 8.52 7.48 -3.40
CA PRO A 61 8.16 6.82 -4.65
C PRO A 61 6.98 7.53 -5.34
N GLU A 62 6.72 7.18 -6.60
CA GLU A 62 5.55 7.71 -7.34
C GLU A 62 4.23 7.10 -6.83
N HIS A 63 4.30 5.88 -6.30
CA HIS A 63 3.16 5.15 -5.76
C HIS A 63 3.62 4.07 -4.77
N PHE A 64 2.70 3.61 -3.94
CA PHE A 64 2.80 2.39 -3.14
C PHE A 64 1.89 1.31 -3.74
N GLY A 65 2.33 0.05 -3.69
CA GLY A 65 1.65 -1.09 -4.30
C GLY A 65 2.21 -1.48 -5.69
N PRO A 66 1.62 -2.49 -6.37
CA PRO A 66 0.38 -3.19 -6.00
C PRO A 66 0.57 -4.10 -4.78
N GLU A 67 -0.15 -3.82 -3.70
CA GLU A 67 -0.05 -4.54 -2.42
C GLU A 67 -1.40 -4.62 -1.71
N ARG A 68 -1.50 -5.39 -0.61
CA ARG A 68 -2.72 -5.41 0.22
C ARG A 68 -3.05 -4.00 0.75
N PRO A 69 -4.33 -3.60 0.85
CA PRO A 69 -4.72 -2.27 1.35
C PRO A 69 -4.12 -1.91 2.71
N SER A 70 -3.93 -2.89 3.60
CA SER A 70 -3.26 -2.70 4.89
C SER A 70 -1.80 -2.28 4.76
N ALA A 71 -1.06 -2.91 3.84
CA ALA A 71 0.35 -2.62 3.60
C ALA A 71 0.50 -1.23 2.97
N VAL A 72 -0.33 -0.90 1.98
CA VAL A 72 -0.35 0.42 1.35
C VAL A 72 -0.70 1.52 2.36
N LEU A 73 -1.67 1.29 3.26
CA LEU A 73 -1.98 2.21 4.35
C LEU A 73 -0.80 2.40 5.29
N GLN A 74 -0.16 1.30 5.72
CA GLN A 74 1.01 1.35 6.59
C GLN A 74 2.14 2.15 5.94
N GLN A 75 2.46 1.88 4.67
CA GLN A 75 3.50 2.57 3.91
C GLN A 75 3.21 4.06 3.80
N ALA A 76 1.97 4.45 3.50
CA ALA A 76 1.59 5.85 3.39
C ALA A 76 1.71 6.60 4.73
N VAL A 77 1.25 5.98 5.83
CA VAL A 77 1.37 6.58 7.17
C VAL A 77 2.84 6.66 7.61
N GLN A 78 3.62 5.61 7.37
CA GLN A 78 5.05 5.59 7.67
C GLN A 78 5.80 6.67 6.88
N ALA A 79 5.48 6.84 5.59
CA ALA A 79 6.05 7.89 4.76
C ALA A 79 5.75 9.30 5.28
N CYS A 80 4.53 9.56 5.77
CA CYS A 80 4.22 10.83 6.44
C CYS A 80 5.06 11.04 7.71
N ILE A 81 5.27 10.00 8.51
CA ILE A 81 6.11 10.07 9.72
C ILE A 81 7.57 10.35 9.35
N ASP A 82 8.12 9.62 8.38
CA ASP A 82 9.52 9.74 7.97
C ASP A 82 9.82 11.09 7.30
N CYS A 83 8.83 11.63 6.57
CA CYS A 83 8.88 12.96 5.98
C CYS A 83 8.68 14.09 6.99
N ALA A 84 8.35 13.82 8.25
CA ALA A 84 8.02 14.86 9.21
C ALA A 84 9.24 15.66 9.68
N HIS A 85 9.09 16.98 9.83
CA HIS A 85 10.04 17.84 10.53
C HIS A 85 10.21 17.42 12.00
N GLN A 86 9.11 17.01 12.62
CA GLN A 86 9.06 16.54 14.00
C GLN A 86 8.24 15.25 14.07
N GLN A 87 8.91 14.09 14.02
CA GLN A 87 8.23 12.79 13.99
C GLN A 87 7.29 12.60 15.19
N LYS A 88 7.69 13.04 16.39
CA LYS A 88 6.86 12.97 17.61
C LYS A 88 5.47 13.60 17.43
N LEU A 89 5.41 14.76 16.77
CA LEU A 89 4.17 15.49 16.57
C LEU A 89 3.28 14.75 15.56
N VAL A 90 3.81 14.39 14.40
CA VAL A 90 3.06 13.66 13.37
C VAL A 90 2.59 12.29 13.89
N PHE A 91 3.44 11.58 14.62
CA PHE A 91 3.11 10.30 15.26
C PHE A 91 2.01 10.42 16.32
N SER A 92 1.92 11.57 17.01
CA SER A 92 0.83 11.86 17.95
C SER A 92 -0.53 12.03 17.25
N LEU A 93 -0.52 12.55 16.01
CA LEU A 93 -1.72 12.75 15.19
C LEU A 93 -2.24 11.44 14.58
N VAL A 94 -1.34 10.50 14.28
CA VAL A 94 -1.72 9.15 13.83
C VAL A 94 -2.51 8.47 14.94
N LYS A 95 -3.81 8.24 14.70
CA LYS A 95 -4.69 7.59 15.66
C LYS A 95 -4.41 6.09 15.69
N GLN A 96 -4.31 5.56 16.89
CA GLN A 96 -4.16 4.11 17.10
C GLN A 96 -5.46 3.41 16.68
N GLY A 97 -5.31 2.31 15.95
CA GLY A 97 -6.40 1.39 15.68
C GLY A 97 -6.77 0.58 16.92
N TYR A 98 -8.04 0.20 17.02
CA TYR A 98 -8.55 -0.72 18.04
C TYR A 98 -9.24 -1.89 17.32
N GLY A 99 -9.07 -3.12 17.79
CA GLY A 99 -9.67 -4.32 17.16
C GLY A 99 -8.66 -5.42 16.81
N GLY A 100 -9.07 -6.34 15.92
CA GLY A 100 -8.40 -7.62 15.60
C GLY A 100 -6.96 -7.54 15.09
N GLU A 101 -6.73 -7.91 13.83
CA GLU A 101 -5.37 -7.93 13.24
C GLU A 101 -4.85 -6.50 13.05
N MET A 102 -3.56 -6.28 13.37
CA MET A 102 -2.93 -4.97 13.41
C MET A 102 -1.57 -4.98 12.71
N VAL A 103 -1.24 -3.88 12.04
CA VAL A 103 0.10 -3.60 11.53
C VAL A 103 0.72 -2.41 12.28
N SER A 104 2.03 -2.40 12.47
CA SER A 104 2.71 -1.33 13.22
C SER A 104 3.40 -0.33 12.30
N VAL A 105 3.26 0.96 12.61
CA VAL A 105 4.15 2.02 12.11
C VAL A 105 5.05 2.50 13.24
N SER A 106 6.21 3.04 12.90
CA SER A 106 7.21 3.46 13.87
C SER A 106 7.66 4.91 13.68
N ALA A 107 8.02 5.57 14.77
CA ALA A 107 8.65 6.88 14.78
C ALA A 107 9.85 6.87 15.72
N SER A 108 10.90 7.58 15.36
CA SER A 108 12.11 7.72 16.16
C SER A 108 12.17 9.13 16.75
N PHE A 109 12.00 9.23 18.08
CA PHE A 109 12.10 10.50 18.81
C PHE A 109 12.50 10.24 20.26
N ASP A 110 13.08 11.26 20.92
CA ASP A 110 13.62 11.16 22.29
C ASP A 110 14.66 10.03 22.44
N GLY A 111 15.39 9.72 21.36
CA GLY A 111 16.39 8.64 21.33
C GLY A 111 15.82 7.22 21.34
N LYS A 112 14.51 7.04 21.15
CA LYS A 112 13.83 5.73 21.15
C LYS A 112 12.93 5.57 19.92
N GLN A 113 12.69 4.31 19.55
CA GLN A 113 11.66 3.96 18.57
C GLN A 113 10.32 3.78 19.29
N HIS A 114 9.27 4.37 18.75
CA HIS A 114 7.90 4.28 19.25
C HIS A 114 7.04 3.62 18.19
N LEU A 115 6.19 2.66 18.59
CA LEU A 115 5.30 1.94 17.68
C LEU A 115 3.83 2.33 17.90
N ARG A 116 3.08 2.40 16.80
CA ARG A 116 1.64 2.64 16.78
C ARG A 116 0.97 1.57 15.92
N SER A 117 -0.09 0.97 16.45
CA SER A 117 -0.89 0.00 15.73
C SER A 117 -1.90 0.68 14.81
N LEU A 118 -1.97 0.23 13.57
CA LEU A 118 -3.00 0.55 12.59
C LEU A 118 -3.83 -0.70 12.32
N PRO A 119 -5.15 -0.57 12.11
CA PRO A 119 -5.99 -1.72 11.82
C PRO A 119 -5.64 -2.32 10.47
N VAL A 120 -5.64 -3.64 10.38
CA VAL A 120 -5.64 -4.35 9.09
C VAL A 120 -6.96 -4.07 8.38
N VAL A 121 -6.86 -3.58 7.15
CA VAL A 121 -7.94 -3.15 6.28
C VAL A 121 -7.88 -3.86 4.94
N ASN A 122 -9.04 -4.06 4.33
CA ASN A 122 -9.20 -4.74 3.04
C ASN A 122 -9.91 -3.85 2.00
N SER A 123 -10.10 -2.56 2.28
CA SER A 123 -10.87 -1.64 1.42
C SER A 123 -10.06 -0.39 1.08
N MET A 124 -9.90 -0.11 -0.22
CA MET A 124 -9.26 1.12 -0.69
C MET A 124 -10.02 2.38 -0.24
N GLY A 125 -11.35 2.33 -0.18
CA GLY A 125 -12.15 3.44 0.31
C GLY A 125 -11.87 3.77 1.78
N TYR A 126 -11.57 2.75 2.61
CA TYR A 126 -11.12 2.97 3.98
C TYR A 126 -9.73 3.63 4.01
N VAL A 127 -8.79 3.13 3.20
CA VAL A 127 -7.42 3.69 3.10
C VAL A 127 -7.49 5.18 2.76
N LEU A 128 -8.22 5.55 1.72
CA LEU A 128 -8.38 6.94 1.30
C LEU A 128 -9.02 7.80 2.39
N ARG A 129 -10.07 7.31 3.07
CA ARG A 129 -10.73 8.06 4.15
C ARG A 129 -9.82 8.26 5.36
N PHE A 130 -9.02 7.26 5.71
CA PHE A 130 -8.03 7.37 6.78
C PHE A 130 -6.98 8.42 6.42
N LEU A 131 -6.40 8.31 5.22
CA LEU A 131 -5.37 9.23 4.76
C LEU A 131 -5.91 10.65 4.62
N ALA A 132 -7.13 10.86 4.13
CA ALA A 132 -7.75 12.17 4.06
C ALA A 132 -7.84 12.84 5.44
N LYS A 133 -8.20 12.10 6.50
CA LYS A 133 -8.22 12.62 7.88
C LYS A 133 -6.82 12.96 8.40
N LEU A 134 -5.84 12.12 8.11
CA LEU A 134 -4.46 12.37 8.50
C LEU A 134 -3.88 13.58 7.75
N CYS A 135 -4.01 13.63 6.42
CA CYS A 135 -3.59 14.73 5.57
C CYS A 135 -4.24 16.06 5.99
N ARG A 136 -5.52 16.06 6.37
CA ARG A 136 -6.18 17.24 6.92
C ARG A 136 -5.57 17.70 8.25
N SER A 137 -5.21 16.76 9.13
CA SER A 137 -4.52 17.07 10.39
C SER A 137 -3.08 17.58 10.15
N LEU A 138 -2.45 17.12 9.06
CA LEU A 138 -1.11 17.52 8.65
C LEU A 138 -1.10 18.74 7.69
N LEU A 139 -2.27 19.28 7.34
CA LEU A 139 -2.42 20.36 6.36
C LEU A 139 -1.69 20.08 5.02
N CYS A 140 -1.67 18.81 4.60
CA CYS A 140 -1.07 18.33 3.36
C CYS A 140 -2.12 17.66 2.47
N ASP A 141 -3.15 18.42 2.10
CA ASP A 141 -4.25 17.93 1.24
C ASP A 141 -3.72 17.46 -0.13
N ASP A 142 -4.43 16.51 -0.75
CA ASP A 142 -4.15 15.94 -2.08
C ASP A 142 -2.79 15.24 -2.25
N LEU A 143 -2.12 14.87 -1.15
CA LEU A 143 -0.86 14.12 -1.19
C LEU A 143 -1.03 12.69 -1.75
N PHE A 144 -2.18 12.06 -1.55
CA PHE A 144 -2.44 10.68 -1.97
C PHE A 144 -3.70 10.55 -2.83
N SER A 145 -3.66 9.67 -3.83
CA SER A 145 -4.80 9.34 -4.69
C SER A 145 -4.81 7.85 -5.05
N HIS A 146 -5.99 7.31 -5.35
CA HIS A 146 -6.13 5.98 -5.95
C HIS A 146 -5.94 5.98 -7.47
N GLN A 147 -5.90 7.17 -8.08
CA GLN A 147 -5.63 7.36 -9.50
C GLN A 147 -4.25 7.98 -9.70
N PRO A 148 -3.55 7.62 -10.79
CA PRO A 148 -2.29 8.26 -11.14
C PRO A 148 -2.49 9.76 -11.40
N PHE A 149 -1.51 10.55 -10.99
CA PHE A 149 -1.50 11.98 -11.32
C PHE A 149 -1.04 12.16 -12.76
N PRO A 150 -1.71 13.01 -13.56
CA PRO A 150 -1.24 13.34 -14.89
C PRO A 150 0.15 13.96 -14.76
N ARG A 151 1.15 13.26 -15.33
CA ARG A 151 2.48 13.85 -15.48
C ARG A 151 2.30 14.99 -16.45
N GLY A 152 2.61 16.22 -16.02
CA GLY A 152 2.66 17.37 -16.91
C GLY A 152 3.60 17.01 -18.06
N THR A 153 3.02 16.67 -19.20
CA THR A 153 3.73 16.65 -20.47
C THR A 153 4.22 18.07 -20.65
N GLY A 154 5.53 18.28 -20.57
CA GLY A 154 6.12 19.54 -21.01
C GLY A 154 5.58 19.82 -22.40
N THR A 155 4.77 20.86 -22.52
CA THR A 155 4.34 21.37 -23.81
C THR A 155 5.59 21.80 -24.57
N PRO A 156 5.94 21.22 -25.73
CA PRO A 156 6.72 21.98 -26.69
C PRO A 156 5.89 23.21 -27.03
N LYS A 157 6.43 24.37 -26.70
CA LYS A 157 5.89 25.70 -26.98
C LYS A 157 5.44 25.77 -28.45
N ASP A 158 4.14 25.92 -28.68
CA ASP A 158 3.53 26.35 -29.93
C ASP A 158 4.31 27.53 -30.53
N THR A 159 4.57 27.48 -31.83
CA THR A 159 4.79 28.69 -32.64
C THR A 159 3.80 28.64 -33.80
N PRO A 160 2.73 29.45 -33.79
CA PRO A 160 1.92 29.65 -34.98
C PRO A 160 2.63 30.69 -35.85
N GLU A 161 3.28 30.26 -36.93
CA GLU A 161 3.66 31.17 -38.00
C GLU A 161 2.43 31.44 -38.87
N THR A 162 1.66 32.46 -38.48
CA THR A 162 0.80 33.21 -39.38
C THR A 162 1.65 34.31 -40.01
N GLN A 163 1.99 34.18 -41.29
CA GLN A 163 2.30 35.29 -42.19
C GLN A 163 1.68 34.95 -43.54
N GLU A 164 0.43 35.37 -43.77
CA GLU A 164 0.06 36.61 -44.45
C GLU A 164 0.64 36.70 -45.88
N GLY A 165 -0.26 36.61 -46.86
CA GLY A 165 0.07 36.46 -48.27
C GLY A 165 0.71 37.67 -48.93
N ARG A 166 1.26 37.43 -50.12
CA ARG A 166 1.57 38.46 -51.10
C ARG A 166 1.40 37.89 -52.51
N ILE A 167 0.47 38.51 -53.24
CA ILE A 167 0.36 38.68 -54.71
C ILE A 167 1.75 38.82 -55.39
N GLU A 168 2.05 38.53 -56.67
CA GLU A 168 1.35 38.68 -57.95
C GLU A 168 2.25 38.14 -59.10
N SER A 169 1.63 37.79 -60.24
CA SER A 169 2.05 37.94 -61.67
C SER A 169 3.43 37.50 -62.22
N GLY A 170 3.38 36.62 -63.24
CA GLY A 170 3.83 36.92 -64.62
C GLY A 170 5.28 36.61 -65.05
N ASP A 171 5.47 35.53 -65.84
CA ASP A 171 5.85 35.55 -67.29
C ASP A 171 5.62 34.15 -67.87
#